data_AF-A0A7X7KCC0-F1
#
_entry.id   AF-A0A7X7KCC0-F1
#
_cell.length_a   1.000
_cell.length_b   1.000
_cell.length_c   1.000
_cell.angle_alpha   90.00
_cell.angle_beta   90.00
_cell.angle_gamma   90.00
#
_symmetry.space_group_name_H-M   'P 1'
#
loop_
_entity.id
_entity.type
_entity.pdbx_description
1 polymer ?
#
loop_
_entity_poly.entity_id
_entity_poly.type
_entity_poly.pdbx_seq_one_letter_code
_entity_poly.pdbx_strand_id
1 'polypeptide(L)'
;MNRIWTTMLYLLCPVLTLAQSGPSGAFGSDNGQQPYQPAVPAPTIVSPYGSPYYGYSGGASTAAGSAMNGMANMMSAAGQRNLSNSAAVMNLTQAQRSYIENRNMATNTYFQMRATNKAARAAERTPPPTMEQLARIAKDGAPKLMSHSEMDHVNGRLKWPSALQQPDFEPQRREIDQLFEKLAKYGALDYADQTKVRHAVNEMSSKLKEQIRDIPPQDYVACRNFLRSTLYTATKTDL
;
A
#
# COMPACT_ATOMS: atom_id res chain seq x y z
N MET A 1 -6.91 52.67 24.78
CA MET A 1 -7.69 52.80 26.03
C MET A 1 -8.83 51.80 25.94
N ASN A 2 -8.77 50.62 26.55
CA ASN A 2 -9.00 50.33 27.99
C ASN A 2 -10.24 51.04 28.53
N ARG A 3 -11.23 50.45 29.21
CA ARG A 3 -11.57 49.08 29.70
C ARG A 3 -13.06 49.19 30.12
N ILE A 4 -13.93 48.24 29.77
CA ILE A 4 -14.46 47.15 30.61
C ILE A 4 -15.20 47.63 31.87
N TRP A 5 -16.40 47.08 32.11
CA TRP A 5 -16.97 46.48 33.36
C TRP A 5 -18.50 46.42 33.17
N THR A 6 -19.29 45.38 33.46
CA THR A 6 -19.22 44.00 33.98
C THR A 6 -20.72 43.59 33.99
N THR A 7 -21.17 42.37 33.66
CA THR A 7 -21.23 41.19 34.54
C THR A 7 -21.89 40.02 33.79
N MET A 8 -21.25 38.85 33.78
CA MET A 8 -21.77 37.54 34.22
C MET A 8 -21.06 36.42 33.45
N LEU A 9 -20.05 35.87 34.12
CA LEU A 9 -19.44 34.59 33.81
C LEU A 9 -19.59 33.74 35.09
N TYR A 10 -20.34 32.65 34.99
CA TYR A 10 -20.06 31.46 35.80
C TYR A 10 -20.14 30.24 34.88
N LEU A 11 -18.96 29.65 34.70
CA LEU A 11 -18.67 28.37 34.07
C LEU A 11 -19.36 27.21 34.80
N LEU A 12 -19.76 26.16 34.06
CA LEU A 12 -19.13 24.84 34.11
C LEU A 12 -19.82 23.82 33.18
N CYS A 13 -19.00 23.23 32.29
CA CYS A 13 -19.13 21.94 31.60
C CYS A 13 -20.21 21.73 30.50
N PRO A 14 -19.81 21.63 29.21
CA PRO A 14 -20.46 20.76 28.25
C PRO A 14 -19.63 19.49 28.05
N VAL A 15 -20.22 18.34 28.37
CA VAL A 15 -19.72 17.03 27.93
C VAL A 15 -19.80 16.99 26.41
N LEU A 16 -18.65 16.87 25.78
CA LEU A 16 -18.46 16.68 24.35
C LEU A 16 -19.06 15.33 23.94
N THR A 17 -20.19 15.32 23.24
CA THR A 17 -20.63 14.17 22.44
C THR A 17 -20.64 14.59 20.98
N LEU A 18 -19.56 14.24 20.27
CA LEU A 18 -19.56 14.20 18.81
C LEU A 18 -20.45 13.03 18.37
N ALA A 19 -21.58 13.32 17.73
CA ALA A 19 -22.22 12.40 16.81
C ALA A 19 -22.52 13.17 15.52
N GLN A 20 -21.66 12.93 14.54
CA GLN A 20 -21.76 13.47 13.19
C GLN A 20 -23.13 13.13 12.59
N SER A 21 -23.83 14.17 12.16
CA SER A 21 -24.90 14.11 11.17
C SER A 21 -24.32 13.64 9.84
N GLY A 22 -24.31 12.33 9.60
CA GLY A 22 -24.27 11.75 8.26
C GLY A 22 -25.71 11.67 7.72
N PRO A 23 -25.93 11.84 6.41
CA PRO A 23 -27.27 11.83 5.85
C PRO A 23 -27.87 10.44 6.05
N SER A 24 -29.04 10.39 6.68
CA SER A 24 -29.95 9.27 6.65
C SER A 24 -30.44 9.09 5.20
N GLY A 25 -29.59 8.46 4.39
CA GLY A 25 -29.94 7.92 3.09
C GLY A 25 -30.85 6.72 3.31
N ALA A 26 -32.14 6.99 3.49
CA ALA A 26 -33.19 6.01 3.26
C ALA A 26 -33.14 5.61 1.78
N PHE A 27 -32.30 4.63 1.44
CA PHE A 27 -32.47 3.87 0.20
C PHE A 27 -33.50 2.78 0.46
N GLY A 28 -34.76 3.22 0.55
CA GLY A 28 -35.89 2.34 0.34
C GLY A 28 -35.87 1.89 -1.12
N SER A 29 -35.30 0.72 -1.38
CA SER A 29 -35.73 -0.07 -2.52
C SER A 29 -36.94 -0.86 -2.04
N ASP A 30 -38.11 -0.30 -2.30
CA ASP A 30 -39.39 -1.01 -2.27
C ASP A 30 -39.40 -2.03 -3.44
N ASN A 31 -38.55 -3.04 -3.33
CA ASN A 31 -38.77 -4.32 -3.98
C ASN A 31 -39.46 -5.15 -2.91
N GLY A 32 -40.68 -5.62 -3.16
CA GLY A 32 -41.55 -6.36 -2.23
C GLY A 32 -41.02 -7.70 -1.68
N GLN A 33 -39.71 -7.81 -1.46
CA GLN A 33 -39.03 -8.82 -0.66
C GLN A 33 -39.40 -8.56 0.81
N GLN A 34 -40.50 -9.18 1.25
CA GLN A 34 -40.79 -9.37 2.67
C GLN A 34 -39.52 -9.88 3.37
N PRO A 35 -39.15 -9.36 4.56
CA PRO A 35 -38.00 -9.85 5.30
C PRO A 35 -38.11 -11.37 5.46
N TYR A 36 -37.02 -12.09 5.21
CA TYR A 36 -37.04 -13.54 5.25
C TYR A 36 -37.52 -14.04 6.62
N GLN A 37 -38.71 -14.62 6.65
CA GLN A 37 -39.22 -15.33 7.81
C GLN A 37 -38.79 -16.81 7.67
N PRO A 38 -38.05 -17.36 8.65
CA PRO A 38 -37.71 -18.77 8.60
C PRO A 38 -38.96 -19.62 8.46
N ALA A 39 -38.95 -20.55 7.50
CA ALA A 39 -39.99 -21.56 7.45
C ALA A 39 -39.82 -22.42 8.71
N VAL A 40 -40.69 -22.23 9.69
CA VAL A 40 -40.76 -23.05 10.90
C VAL A 40 -42.04 -23.87 10.82
N PRO A 41 -41.96 -25.21 10.94
CA PRO A 41 -43.16 -26.02 11.02
C PRO A 41 -43.94 -25.63 12.28
N ALA A 42 -45.27 -25.49 12.18
CA ALA A 42 -46.11 -25.21 13.35
C ALA A 42 -45.88 -26.29 14.43
N PRO A 43 -45.84 -25.92 15.72
CA PRO A 43 -45.65 -26.90 16.78
C PRO A 43 -46.81 -27.89 16.78
N THR A 44 -46.52 -29.16 16.48
CA THR A 44 -47.46 -30.25 16.71
C THR A 44 -47.56 -30.48 18.21
N ILE A 45 -48.62 -29.96 18.83
CA ILE A 45 -49.02 -30.31 20.19
C ILE A 45 -49.51 -31.76 20.16
N VAL A 46 -48.61 -32.71 20.36
CA VAL A 46 -49.02 -34.05 20.78
C VAL A 46 -49.37 -33.92 22.25
N SER A 47 -50.67 -33.75 22.56
CA SER A 47 -51.14 -33.75 23.93
C SER A 47 -50.76 -35.11 24.55
N PRO A 48 -49.89 -35.16 25.59
CA PRO A 48 -49.49 -36.43 26.22
C PRO A 48 -50.63 -37.08 27.01
N TYR A 49 -51.75 -36.35 27.17
CA TYR A 49 -52.97 -36.80 27.81
C TYR A 49 -54.14 -36.54 26.88
N GLY A 50 -54.98 -37.56 26.68
CA GLY A 50 -56.14 -37.51 25.80
C GLY A 50 -56.98 -36.25 25.98
N SER A 51 -57.42 -35.69 24.86
CA SER A 51 -58.42 -34.61 24.85
C SER A 51 -59.71 -35.13 25.50
N PRO A 52 -60.29 -34.41 26.50
CA PRO A 52 -61.52 -34.82 27.16
C PRO A 52 -62.71 -34.36 26.31
N TYR A 53 -63.01 -35.09 25.25
CA TYR A 53 -64.32 -35.00 24.62
C TYR A 53 -65.20 -36.11 25.17
N TYR A 54 -66.25 -35.68 25.86
CA TYR A 54 -67.31 -36.49 26.47
C TYR A 54 -67.66 -37.75 25.67
N GLY A 55 -67.25 -38.90 26.19
CA GLY A 55 -67.55 -40.23 25.67
C GLY A 55 -67.46 -41.22 26.81
N TYR A 56 -68.59 -41.41 27.50
CA TYR A 56 -68.78 -42.32 28.61
C TYR A 56 -68.51 -43.77 28.16
N SER A 57 -67.34 -44.33 28.45
CA SER A 57 -67.16 -45.78 28.58
C SER A 57 -65.80 -46.08 29.18
N GLY A 58 -65.79 -46.67 30.38
CA GLY A 58 -64.65 -47.47 30.82
C GLY A 58 -64.35 -48.53 29.76
N GLY A 59 -63.08 -48.67 29.41
CA GLY A 59 -62.66 -49.66 28.44
C GLY A 59 -61.19 -49.94 28.66
N ALA A 60 -60.87 -51.17 29.05
CA ALA A 60 -59.52 -51.68 29.08
C ALA A 60 -58.79 -51.26 27.80
N SER A 61 -57.55 -50.79 27.92
CA SER A 61 -56.68 -50.50 26.78
C SER A 61 -56.47 -51.79 25.99
N THR A 62 -57.32 -52.03 24.99
CA THR A 62 -57.18 -53.20 24.12
C THR A 62 -55.89 -53.02 23.34
N ALA A 63 -55.01 -54.02 23.32
CA ALA A 63 -53.74 -53.95 22.60
C ALA A 63 -53.92 -53.48 21.15
N ALA A 64 -55.02 -53.85 20.51
CA ALA A 64 -55.40 -53.40 19.17
C ALA A 64 -55.64 -51.87 19.06
N GLY A 65 -56.34 -51.25 20.03
CA GLY A 65 -56.62 -49.82 20.02
C GLY A 65 -55.36 -48.98 20.30
N SER A 66 -54.50 -49.42 21.22
CA SER A 66 -53.20 -48.79 21.44
C SER A 66 -52.28 -48.91 20.23
N ALA A 67 -52.31 -50.06 19.53
CA ALA A 67 -51.55 -50.26 18.30
C ALA A 67 -52.01 -49.35 17.16
N MET A 68 -53.33 -49.17 16.97
CA MET A 68 -53.87 -48.25 15.96
C MET A 68 -53.51 -46.79 16.25
N ASN A 69 -53.58 -46.35 17.52
CA ASN A 69 -53.14 -45.00 17.90
C ASN A 69 -51.63 -44.81 17.70
N GLY A 70 -50.82 -45.82 18.03
CA GLY A 70 -49.38 -45.82 17.73
C GLY A 70 -49.09 -45.67 16.23
N MET A 71 -49.83 -46.40 15.38
CA MET A 71 -49.70 -46.30 13.92
C MET A 71 -50.12 -44.92 13.39
N ALA A 72 -51.21 -44.34 13.88
CA ALA A 72 -51.65 -42.99 13.50
C ALA A 72 -50.66 -41.90 13.94
N ASN A 73 -50.06 -42.04 15.12
CA ASN A 73 -48.99 -41.17 15.61
C ASN A 73 -47.74 -41.27 14.72
N MET A 74 -47.38 -42.48 14.28
CA MET A 74 -46.27 -42.69 13.34
C MET A 74 -46.54 -42.06 11.96
N MET A 75 -47.75 -42.19 11.42
CA MET A 75 -48.13 -41.54 10.15
C MET A 75 -48.10 -40.01 10.25
N SER A 76 -48.62 -39.45 11.35
CA SER A 76 -48.60 -38.00 11.61
C SER A 76 -47.17 -37.49 11.81
N ALA A 77 -46.34 -38.22 12.54
CA ALA A 77 -44.92 -37.91 12.72
C ALA A 77 -44.15 -37.96 11.39
N ALA A 78 -44.46 -38.92 10.51
CA ALA A 78 -43.89 -38.99 9.16
C ALA A 78 -44.28 -37.77 8.31
N GLY A 79 -45.54 -37.34 8.36
CA GLY A 79 -45.99 -36.11 7.69
C GLY A 79 -45.30 -34.86 8.22
N GLN A 80 -45.22 -34.71 9.55
CA GLN A 80 -44.55 -33.59 10.20
C GLN A 80 -43.04 -33.56 9.89
N ARG A 81 -42.40 -34.73 9.81
CA ARG A 81 -41.00 -34.85 9.40
C ARG A 81 -40.79 -34.35 7.97
N ASN A 82 -41.68 -34.66 7.03
CA ASN A 82 -41.55 -34.18 5.66
C ASN A 82 -41.67 -32.65 5.59
N LEU A 83 -42.64 -32.07 6.28
CA LEU A 83 -42.81 -30.62 6.35
C LEU A 83 -41.59 -29.93 6.98
N SER A 84 -41.10 -30.46 8.11
CA SER A 84 -39.92 -29.90 8.78
C SER A 84 -38.66 -30.02 7.92
N ASN A 85 -38.51 -31.10 7.15
CA ASN A 85 -37.42 -31.24 6.19
C ASN A 85 -37.52 -30.19 5.07
N SER A 86 -38.70 -30.00 4.47
CA SER A 86 -38.90 -28.99 3.43
C SER A 86 -38.61 -27.58 3.96
N ALA A 87 -39.09 -27.27 5.15
CA ALA A 87 -38.85 -25.98 5.82
C ALA A 87 -37.35 -25.76 6.09
N ALA A 88 -36.64 -26.79 6.56
CA ALA A 88 -35.19 -26.74 6.77
C ALA A 88 -34.41 -26.51 5.46
N VAL A 89 -34.80 -27.18 4.36
CA VAL A 89 -34.19 -26.97 3.04
C VAL A 89 -34.39 -25.54 2.56
N MET A 90 -35.60 -24.98 2.69
CA MET A 90 -35.86 -23.57 2.34
C MET A 90 -34.98 -22.60 3.14
N ASN A 91 -34.85 -22.83 4.46
CA ASN A 91 -33.95 -22.06 5.32
C ASN A 91 -32.49 -22.13 4.87
N LEU A 92 -32.02 -23.31 4.49
CA LEU A 92 -30.66 -23.52 4.02
C LEU A 92 -30.41 -22.84 2.67
N THR A 93 -31.32 -22.96 1.71
CA THR A 93 -31.21 -22.29 0.40
C THR A 93 -31.21 -20.78 0.55
N GLN A 94 -32.06 -20.22 1.41
CA GLN A 94 -32.05 -18.79 1.67
C GLN A 94 -30.75 -18.34 2.34
N ALA A 95 -30.25 -19.09 3.33
CA ALA A 95 -28.99 -18.77 3.98
C ALA A 95 -27.83 -18.75 2.96
N GLN A 96 -27.78 -19.74 2.05
CA GLN A 96 -26.80 -19.78 0.96
C GLN A 96 -26.90 -18.56 0.04
N ARG A 97 -28.12 -18.17 -0.35
CA ARG A 97 -28.35 -16.97 -1.16
C ARG A 97 -27.81 -15.71 -0.48
N SER A 98 -28.20 -15.50 0.78
CA SER A 98 -27.74 -14.34 1.56
C SER A 98 -26.22 -14.31 1.73
N TYR A 99 -25.58 -15.48 1.90
CA TYR A 99 -24.12 -15.59 1.97
C TYR A 99 -23.45 -15.12 0.66
N ILE A 100 -23.97 -15.56 -0.49
CA ILE A 100 -23.45 -15.16 -1.80
C ILE A 100 -23.65 -13.65 -2.01
N GLU A 101 -24.84 -13.13 -1.71
CA GLU A 101 -25.16 -11.71 -1.81
C GLU A 101 -24.24 -10.85 -0.93
N ASN A 102 -24.04 -11.25 0.34
CA ASN A 102 -23.12 -10.58 1.25
C ASN A 102 -21.67 -10.60 0.76
N ARG A 103 -21.22 -11.74 0.21
CA ARG A 103 -19.88 -11.87 -0.36
C ARG A 103 -19.68 -10.97 -1.58
N ASN A 104 -20.67 -10.92 -2.46
CA ASN A 104 -20.68 -10.04 -3.63
C ASN A 104 -20.68 -8.57 -3.21
N MET A 105 -21.52 -8.21 -2.24
CA MET A 105 -21.58 -6.85 -1.69
C MET A 105 -20.25 -6.43 -1.07
N ALA A 106 -19.61 -7.29 -0.27
CA ALA A 106 -18.31 -7.02 0.32
C ALA A 106 -17.23 -6.80 -0.74
N THR A 107 -17.24 -7.65 -1.79
CA THR A 107 -16.27 -7.56 -2.89
C THR A 107 -16.48 -6.29 -3.71
N ASN A 108 -17.72 -5.97 -4.07
CA ASN A 108 -18.07 -4.75 -4.79
C ASN A 108 -17.68 -3.51 -3.99
N THR A 109 -17.97 -3.50 -2.69
CA THR A 109 -17.61 -2.39 -1.78
C THR A 109 -16.10 -2.17 -1.75
N TYR A 110 -15.31 -3.24 -1.64
CA TYR A 110 -13.86 -3.15 -1.68
C TYR A 110 -13.36 -2.49 -2.98
N PHE A 111 -13.85 -2.93 -4.14
CA PHE A 111 -13.43 -2.37 -5.42
C PHE A 111 -13.91 -0.94 -5.63
N GLN A 112 -15.12 -0.60 -5.16
CA GLN A 112 -15.62 0.78 -5.16
C GLN A 112 -14.72 1.67 -4.30
N MET A 113 -14.45 1.28 -3.05
CA MET A 113 -13.53 2.01 -2.18
C MET A 113 -12.14 2.18 -2.82
N ARG A 114 -11.61 1.12 -3.44
CA ARG A 114 -10.32 1.17 -4.13
C ARG A 114 -10.33 2.15 -5.31
N ALA A 115 -11.40 2.12 -6.12
CA ALA A 115 -11.56 3.03 -7.26
C ALA A 115 -11.67 4.49 -6.78
N THR A 116 -12.48 4.76 -5.77
CA THR A 116 -12.64 6.10 -5.16
C THR A 116 -11.31 6.60 -4.60
N ASN A 117 -10.58 5.76 -3.85
CA ASN A 117 -9.26 6.13 -3.33
C ASN A 117 -8.25 6.41 -4.45
N LYS A 118 -8.25 5.60 -5.51
CA LYS A 118 -7.37 5.82 -6.67
C LYS A 118 -7.71 7.14 -7.37
N ALA A 119 -9.00 7.45 -7.53
CA ALA A 119 -9.45 8.70 -8.14
C ALA A 119 -9.07 9.91 -7.28
N ALA A 120 -9.30 9.85 -5.97
CA ALA A 120 -8.89 10.91 -5.04
C ALA A 120 -7.38 11.15 -5.09
N ARG A 121 -6.58 10.08 -5.00
CA ARG A 121 -5.11 10.19 -5.13
C ARG A 121 -4.68 10.73 -6.49
N ALA A 122 -5.36 10.37 -7.58
CA ALA A 122 -5.04 10.89 -8.90
C ALA A 122 -5.38 12.37 -9.04
N ALA A 123 -6.47 12.84 -8.42
CA ALA A 123 -6.86 14.25 -8.39
C ALA A 123 -5.90 15.11 -7.55
N GLU A 124 -5.38 14.56 -6.46
CA GLU A 124 -4.35 15.21 -5.62
C GLU A 124 -2.93 15.09 -6.20
N ARG A 125 -2.71 14.18 -7.16
CA ARG A 125 -1.38 13.95 -7.71
C ARG A 125 -0.95 15.14 -8.55
N THR A 126 0.20 15.71 -8.21
CA THR A 126 0.90 16.65 -9.10
C THR A 126 1.09 16.00 -10.48
N PRO A 127 0.85 16.73 -11.58
CA PRO A 127 1.13 16.23 -12.93
C PRO A 127 2.54 15.64 -13.00
N PRO A 128 2.73 14.49 -13.67
CA PRO A 128 4.07 13.96 -13.86
C PRO A 128 4.92 15.01 -14.58
N PRO A 129 6.21 15.13 -14.23
CA PRO A 129 7.09 16.08 -14.89
C PRO A 129 7.13 15.83 -16.40
N THR A 130 7.12 16.91 -17.19
CA THR A 130 7.19 16.82 -18.65
C THR A 130 8.54 16.23 -19.09
N MET A 131 8.63 15.76 -20.33
CA MET A 131 9.91 15.27 -20.88
C MET A 131 11.00 16.34 -20.82
N GLU A 132 10.65 17.61 -21.02
CA GLU A 132 11.59 18.73 -20.87
C GLU A 132 12.04 18.93 -19.42
N GLN A 133 11.13 18.81 -18.45
CA GLN A 133 11.47 18.87 -17.04
C GLN A 133 12.34 17.69 -16.62
N LEU A 134 12.03 16.49 -17.10
CA LEU A 134 12.87 15.30 -16.90
C LEU A 134 14.25 15.48 -17.55
N ALA A 135 14.32 16.00 -18.76
CA ALA A 135 15.58 16.30 -19.43
C ALA A 135 16.40 17.37 -18.67
N ARG A 136 15.74 18.40 -18.13
CA ARG A 136 16.37 19.41 -17.27
C ARG A 136 16.90 18.77 -15.99
N ILE A 137 16.09 17.98 -15.28
CA ILE A 137 16.51 17.26 -14.06
C ILE A 137 17.68 16.33 -14.36
N ALA A 138 17.64 15.60 -15.48
CA ALA A 138 18.73 14.72 -15.90
C ALA A 138 20.01 15.51 -16.21
N LYS A 139 19.89 16.66 -16.89
CA LYS A 139 21.01 17.55 -17.18
C LYS A 139 21.60 18.17 -15.92
N ASP A 140 20.74 18.59 -14.99
CA ASP A 140 21.15 19.19 -13.71
C ASP A 140 21.75 18.13 -12.76
N GLY A 141 21.32 16.88 -12.88
CA GLY A 141 21.86 15.75 -12.12
C GLY A 141 23.16 15.18 -12.68
N ALA A 142 23.44 15.38 -13.97
CA ALA A 142 24.70 14.97 -14.58
C ALA A 142 25.87 15.71 -13.90
N PRO A 143 26.97 15.02 -13.56
CA PRO A 143 28.14 15.68 -13.01
C PRO A 143 28.63 16.79 -13.96
N LYS A 144 28.95 17.94 -13.37
CA LYS A 144 29.51 19.08 -14.11
C LYS A 144 30.79 18.60 -14.80
N LEU A 145 30.86 18.83 -16.11
CA LEU A 145 32.11 18.69 -16.87
C LEU A 145 33.20 19.54 -16.22
N MET A 146 34.46 19.08 -16.27
CA MET A 146 35.59 19.87 -15.77
C MET A 146 35.54 21.28 -16.37
N SER A 147 35.60 22.29 -15.51
CA SER A 147 35.68 23.68 -15.93
C SER A 147 37.02 23.93 -16.61
N HIS A 148 37.08 24.86 -17.57
CA HIS A 148 38.33 25.24 -18.25
C HIS A 148 39.41 25.77 -17.27
N SER A 149 39.01 26.14 -16.05
CA SER A 149 39.91 26.49 -14.96
C SER A 149 40.63 25.28 -14.35
N GLU A 150 40.03 24.10 -14.41
CA GLU A 150 40.47 22.84 -13.78
C GLU A 150 41.25 21.94 -14.75
N MET A 151 41.00 22.05 -16.06
CA MET A 151 41.75 21.38 -17.14
C MET A 151 42.06 22.35 -18.27
N ASP A 152 43.32 22.36 -18.70
CA ASP A 152 43.71 22.95 -19.99
C ASP A 152 43.40 21.96 -21.12
N HIS A 153 42.28 22.18 -21.82
CA HIS A 153 41.77 21.31 -22.88
C HIS A 153 42.70 21.22 -24.09
N VAL A 154 43.63 22.17 -24.26
CA VAL A 154 44.56 22.22 -25.39
C VAL A 154 45.78 21.34 -25.12
N ASN A 155 46.23 21.32 -23.86
CA ASN A 155 47.47 20.63 -23.47
C ASN A 155 47.22 19.31 -22.71
N GLY A 156 45.98 19.01 -22.32
CA GLY A 156 45.65 17.85 -21.49
C GLY A 156 46.15 17.94 -20.05
N ARG A 157 46.61 19.12 -19.61
CA ARG A 157 47.17 19.32 -18.27
C ARG A 157 46.07 19.55 -17.24
N LEU A 158 46.06 18.73 -16.20
CA LEU A 158 45.14 18.80 -15.08
C LEU A 158 45.71 19.71 -13.98
N LYS A 159 44.87 20.61 -13.44
CA LYS A 159 45.23 21.39 -12.24
C LYS A 159 44.76 20.65 -11.00
N TRP A 160 45.67 19.87 -10.41
CA TRP A 160 45.40 19.08 -9.22
C TRP A 160 45.12 19.97 -7.99
N PRO A 161 44.00 19.75 -7.26
CA PRO A 161 43.74 20.38 -5.96
C PRO A 161 44.87 20.12 -4.95
N SER A 162 45.10 21.05 -4.02
CA SER A 162 46.21 21.02 -3.05
C SER A 162 46.32 19.70 -2.28
N ALA A 163 45.21 19.12 -1.82
CA ALA A 163 45.23 17.85 -1.09
C ALA A 163 45.62 16.65 -1.96
N LEU A 164 45.37 16.69 -3.28
CA LEU A 164 45.81 15.65 -4.22
C LEU A 164 47.25 15.84 -4.71
N GLN A 165 47.91 16.95 -4.37
CA GLN A 165 49.31 17.19 -4.72
C GLN A 165 50.30 16.43 -3.84
N GLN A 166 49.81 15.74 -2.81
CA GLN A 166 50.64 14.97 -1.90
C GLN A 166 51.39 13.83 -2.62
N PRO A 167 52.55 13.39 -2.08
CA PRO A 167 53.34 12.31 -2.66
C PRO A 167 52.57 10.99 -2.80
N ASP A 168 51.66 10.71 -1.87
CA ASP A 168 50.89 9.46 -1.81
C ASP A 168 50.00 9.22 -3.04
N PHE A 169 49.63 10.30 -3.73
CA PHE A 169 48.80 10.28 -4.94
C PHE A 169 49.62 10.44 -6.23
N GLU A 170 50.94 10.63 -6.14
CA GLU A 170 51.80 10.84 -7.31
C GLU A 170 51.70 9.73 -8.37
N PRO A 171 51.67 8.42 -8.01
CA PRO A 171 51.54 7.37 -9.02
C PRO A 171 50.26 7.47 -9.84
N GLN A 172 49.12 7.68 -9.18
CA GLN A 172 47.80 7.79 -9.80
C GLN A 172 47.70 9.08 -10.62
N ARG A 173 48.27 10.19 -10.13
CA ARG A 173 48.32 11.46 -10.87
C ARG A 173 49.07 11.33 -12.18
N ARG A 174 50.27 10.72 -12.16
CA ARG A 174 51.08 10.54 -13.37
C ARG A 174 50.37 9.67 -14.40
N GLU A 175 49.69 8.60 -13.97
CA GLU A 175 48.91 7.75 -14.87
C GLU A 175 47.75 8.52 -15.52
N ILE A 176 47.00 9.28 -14.72
CA ILE A 176 45.89 10.09 -15.22
C ILE A 176 46.39 11.19 -16.16
N ASP A 177 47.46 11.92 -15.81
CA ASP A 177 48.05 12.96 -16.67
C ASP A 177 48.45 12.40 -18.05
N GLN A 178 49.08 11.23 -18.10
CA GLN A 178 49.43 10.57 -19.37
C GLN A 178 48.20 10.19 -20.21
N LEU A 179 47.14 9.71 -19.56
CA LEU A 179 45.90 9.35 -20.24
C LEU A 179 45.17 10.61 -20.76
N PHE A 180 45.22 11.72 -20.02
CA PHE A 180 44.64 12.98 -20.47
C PHE A 180 45.45 13.67 -21.56
N GLU A 181 46.78 13.54 -21.59
CA GLU A 181 47.59 13.95 -22.73
C GLU A 181 47.22 13.17 -24.01
N LYS A 182 46.98 11.86 -23.89
CA LYS A 182 46.47 11.05 -25.02
C LYS A 182 45.08 11.51 -25.44
N LEU A 183 44.19 11.76 -24.47
CA LEU A 183 42.84 12.27 -24.75
C LEU A 183 42.89 13.60 -25.50
N ALA A 184 43.79 14.52 -25.11
CA ALA A 184 43.96 15.81 -25.80
C ALA A 184 44.49 15.65 -27.24
N LYS A 185 45.40 14.68 -27.47
CA LYS A 185 45.96 14.41 -28.80
C LYS A 185 44.98 13.73 -29.75
N TYR A 186 44.19 12.77 -29.26
CA TYR A 186 43.34 11.91 -30.09
C TYR A 186 41.85 12.26 -30.01
N GLY A 187 41.43 13.14 -29.08
CA GLY A 187 40.05 13.54 -28.84
C GLY A 187 39.18 12.49 -28.13
N ALA A 188 39.60 11.22 -28.12
CA ALA A 188 38.91 10.12 -27.45
C ALA A 188 39.90 9.08 -26.90
N LEU A 189 39.49 8.37 -25.84
CA LEU A 189 40.23 7.24 -25.27
C LEU A 189 39.57 5.93 -25.68
N ASP A 190 40.39 4.93 -25.99
CA ASP A 190 39.94 3.55 -26.19
C ASP A 190 39.45 2.93 -24.87
N TYR A 191 38.65 1.87 -24.94
CA TYR A 191 38.05 1.19 -23.79
C TYR A 191 39.08 0.73 -22.75
N ALA A 192 40.23 0.23 -23.20
CA ALA A 192 41.32 -0.19 -22.31
C ALA A 192 41.87 1.01 -21.49
N ASP A 193 42.06 2.15 -22.14
CA ASP A 193 42.56 3.37 -21.49
C ASP A 193 41.48 4.01 -20.60
N GLN A 194 40.20 3.96 -20.99
CA GLN A 194 39.07 4.34 -20.12
C GLN A 194 39.02 3.50 -18.83
N THR A 195 39.33 2.20 -18.92
CA THR A 195 39.37 1.31 -17.77
C THR A 195 40.52 1.65 -16.82
N LYS A 196 41.69 2.05 -17.34
CA LYS A 196 42.81 2.54 -16.53
C LYS A 196 42.45 3.83 -15.79
N VAL A 197 41.79 4.78 -16.46
CA VAL A 197 41.30 6.01 -15.79
C VAL A 197 40.36 5.65 -14.65
N ARG A 198 39.39 4.75 -14.87
CA ARG A 198 38.48 4.28 -13.80
C ARG A 198 39.24 3.70 -12.62
N HIS A 199 40.19 2.82 -12.88
CA HIS A 199 40.97 2.18 -11.82
C HIS A 199 41.78 3.20 -11.01
N ALA A 200 42.54 4.07 -11.68
CA ALA A 200 43.37 5.09 -11.03
C ALA A 200 42.52 6.08 -10.20
N VAL A 201 41.36 6.50 -10.72
CA VAL A 201 40.43 7.38 -9.98
C VAL A 201 39.83 6.68 -8.77
N ASN A 202 39.43 5.41 -8.89
CA ASN A 202 38.86 4.63 -7.79
C ASN A 202 39.87 4.38 -6.67
N GLU A 203 41.12 4.07 -7.03
CA GLU A 203 42.20 3.87 -6.07
C GLU A 203 42.51 5.17 -5.32
N MET A 204 42.61 6.29 -6.05
CA MET A 204 42.81 7.61 -5.46
C MET A 204 41.62 8.05 -4.59
N SER A 205 40.38 7.76 -5.00
CA SER A 205 39.19 8.05 -4.19
C SER A 205 39.15 7.20 -2.92
N SER A 206 39.65 5.96 -2.96
CA SER A 206 39.73 5.07 -1.80
C SER A 206 40.74 5.59 -0.78
N LYS A 207 41.95 5.95 -1.25
CA LYS A 207 42.98 6.60 -0.42
C LYS A 207 42.52 7.92 0.18
N LEU A 208 41.86 8.76 -0.61
CA LEU A 208 41.28 10.03 -0.13
C LEU A 208 40.23 9.79 0.98
N LYS A 209 39.47 8.71 0.89
CA LYS A 209 38.49 8.33 1.91
C LYS A 209 39.14 7.87 3.21
N GLU A 210 40.31 7.23 3.15
CA GLU A 210 41.07 6.84 4.35
C GLU A 210 41.58 8.07 5.10
N GLN A 211 42.01 9.10 4.37
CA GLN A 211 42.51 10.37 4.91
C GLN A 211 41.40 11.40 5.24
N ILE A 212 40.13 11.00 5.25
CA ILE A 212 38.98 11.92 5.45
C ILE A 212 39.02 12.66 6.80
N ARG A 213 39.73 12.12 7.79
CA ARG A 213 39.87 12.72 9.12
C ARG A 213 40.94 13.80 9.17
N ASP A 214 41.91 13.75 8.26
CA ASP A 214 43.10 14.62 8.27
C ASP A 214 42.96 15.80 7.30
N ILE A 215 41.99 15.73 6.39
CA ILE A 215 41.73 16.75 5.36
C ILE A 215 40.54 17.61 5.78
N PRO A 216 40.61 18.96 5.66
CA PRO A 216 39.46 19.83 5.88
C PRO A 216 38.25 19.38 5.03
N PRO A 217 37.02 19.38 5.58
CA PRO A 217 35.85 18.87 4.87
C PRO A 217 35.58 19.54 3.51
N GLN A 218 35.91 20.83 3.38
CA GLN A 218 35.75 21.57 2.13
C GLN A 218 36.72 21.07 1.05
N ASP A 219 37.98 20.83 1.41
CA ASP A 219 39.01 20.33 0.49
C ASP A 219 38.70 18.90 0.06
N TYR A 220 38.21 18.06 0.97
CA TYR A 220 37.76 16.71 0.65
C TYR A 220 36.65 16.72 -0.43
N VAL A 221 35.63 17.56 -0.26
CA VAL A 221 34.54 17.68 -1.24
C VAL A 221 35.05 18.21 -2.58
N ALA A 222 35.96 19.19 -2.57
CA ALA A 222 36.58 19.71 -3.79
C ALA A 222 37.35 18.62 -4.54
N CYS A 223 38.19 17.85 -3.84
CA CYS A 223 38.92 16.72 -4.42
C CYS A 223 37.99 15.63 -4.95
N ARG A 224 36.95 15.26 -4.21
CA ARG A 224 35.98 14.25 -4.65
C ARG A 224 35.22 14.69 -5.91
N ASN A 225 34.78 15.95 -5.95
CA ASN A 225 34.10 16.51 -7.11
C ASN A 225 35.03 16.57 -8.32
N PHE A 226 36.29 16.96 -8.11
CA PHE A 226 37.32 16.93 -9.13
C PHE A 226 37.48 15.52 -9.71
N LEU A 227 37.70 14.50 -8.88
CA LEU A 227 37.84 13.10 -9.33
C LEU A 227 36.63 12.60 -10.12
N ARG A 228 35.41 12.94 -9.68
CA ARG A 228 34.17 12.59 -10.38
C ARG A 228 34.09 13.26 -11.76
N SER A 229 34.47 14.55 -11.83
CA SER A 229 34.51 15.29 -13.09
C SER A 229 35.60 14.79 -14.04
N THR A 230 36.75 14.35 -13.52
CA THR A 230 37.82 13.70 -14.28
C THR A 230 37.30 12.44 -14.95
N LEU A 231 36.67 11.55 -14.18
CA LEU A 231 36.14 10.32 -14.75
C LEU A 231 35.08 10.59 -15.81
N TYR A 232 34.10 11.44 -15.47
CA TYR A 232 33.02 11.76 -16.39
C TYR A 232 33.55 12.37 -17.71
N THR A 233 34.62 13.15 -17.65
CA THR A 233 35.23 13.73 -18.85
C THR A 233 35.88 12.66 -19.73
N ALA A 234 36.61 11.70 -19.13
CA ALA A 234 37.32 10.64 -19.86
C ALA A 234 36.40 9.54 -20.41
N THR A 235 35.36 9.16 -19.67
CA THR A 235 34.55 7.98 -20.01
C THR A 235 33.09 8.28 -20.30
N LYS A 236 32.63 9.52 -20.03
CA LYS A 236 31.20 9.89 -20.07
C LYS A 236 30.31 9.01 -19.18
N THR A 237 30.90 8.38 -18.17
CA THR A 237 30.21 7.53 -17.18
C THR A 237 30.50 8.03 -15.76
N ASP A 238 29.52 7.91 -14.88
CA ASP A 238 29.64 8.29 -13.47
C ASP A 238 30.16 7.12 -12.61
N LEU A 239 30.72 7.44 -11.43
CA LEU A 239 31.09 6.50 -10.36
C LEU A 239 29.88 6.13 -9.50
#